data_AF-X1SBW6-F1
#
_entry.id   AF-X1SBW6-F1
#
_cell.length_a   1.000
_cell.length_b   1.000
_cell.length_c   1.000
_cell.angle_alpha   90.00
_cell.angle_beta   90.00
_cell.angle_gamma   90.00
#
_symmetry.space_group_name_H-M   'P 1'
#
loop_
_entity.id
_entity.type
_entity.pdbx_description
1 polymer ?
#
loop_
_entity_poly.entity_id
_entity_poly.type
_entity_poly.pdbx_seq_one_letter_code
_entity_poly.pdbx_strand_id
1 'polypeptide(L)'
;FYKGKLKPLINSDGKINQTLLDYLTLTTSKKSGNKVRLSVPHDLKKRYPHCSYDEFQECRDKAIWMYESWKALQRTSTKEQNRPQLRKKTPRTLYRGKNGRGTVQVHYDPDNTTAKLWLMLRDSLDTKRDGKRNHSHLHLPLAYSPYHEKNPIVII
;
A
#
# COMPACT_ATOMS: atom_id res chain seq x y z
N PHE A 1 11.03 21.53 -19.64
CA PHE A 1 12.26 20.95 -19.08
C PHE A 1 12.84 21.92 -18.06
N TYR A 2 13.21 21.44 -16.86
CA TYR A 2 13.67 22.25 -15.73
C TYR A 2 14.90 23.10 -16.14
N LYS A 3 14.80 24.43 -16.05
CA LYS A 3 15.88 25.39 -16.36
C LYS A 3 16.62 25.87 -15.09
N GLY A 4 16.96 24.96 -14.18
CA GLY A 4 17.67 25.29 -12.94
C GLY A 4 18.55 24.14 -12.48
N LYS A 5 19.61 24.44 -11.72
CA LYS A 5 20.52 23.43 -11.13
C LYS A 5 19.67 22.33 -10.48
N LEU A 6 19.80 21.11 -10.98
CA LEU A 6 19.06 19.95 -10.48
C LEU A 6 19.39 19.80 -9.00
N LYS A 7 18.39 19.99 -8.13
CA LYS A 7 18.52 19.62 -6.73
C LYS A 7 18.74 18.10 -6.69
N PRO A 8 19.62 17.59 -5.81
CA PRO A 8 19.81 16.15 -5.70
C PRO A 8 18.53 15.48 -5.20
N LEU A 9 18.26 14.27 -5.70
CA LEU A 9 17.09 13.47 -5.28
C LEU A 9 17.16 13.11 -3.79
N ILE A 10 18.37 12.98 -3.28
CA ILE A 10 18.65 12.79 -1.87
C ILE A 10 19.24 14.11 -1.36
N ASN A 11 18.60 14.70 -0.36
CA ASN A 11 19.09 15.94 0.28
C ASN A 11 20.42 15.68 1.02
N SER A 12 21.13 16.72 1.45
CA SER A 12 22.34 16.64 2.29
C SER A 12 22.12 15.79 3.55
N ASP A 13 20.92 15.88 4.14
CA ASP A 13 20.52 15.14 5.34
C ASP A 13 20.22 13.65 5.03
N GLY A 14 20.24 13.31 3.74
CA GLY A 14 20.07 11.98 3.22
C GLY A 14 18.62 11.49 3.18
N LYS A 15 17.66 12.42 3.28
CA LYS A 15 16.22 12.21 3.03
C LYS A 15 15.90 12.35 1.55
N ILE A 16 14.84 11.68 1.09
CA ILE A 16 14.38 11.80 -0.30
C ILE A 16 13.64 13.13 -0.50
N ASN A 17 13.99 13.84 -1.57
CA ASN A 17 13.29 15.04 -2.00
C ASN A 17 11.98 14.66 -2.70
N GLN A 18 10.87 14.67 -1.95
CA GLN A 18 9.53 14.33 -2.44
C GLN A 18 9.12 15.16 -3.65
N THR A 19 9.39 16.46 -3.62
CA THR A 19 9.04 17.38 -4.71
C THR A 19 9.76 17.00 -5.99
N LEU A 20 11.07 16.73 -5.93
CA LEU A 20 11.83 16.31 -7.11
C LEU A 20 11.37 14.93 -7.61
N LEU A 21 11.15 13.98 -6.70
CA LEU A 21 10.61 12.66 -7.07
C LEU A 21 9.27 12.80 -7.80
N ASP A 22 8.43 13.76 -7.37
CA ASP A 22 7.17 14.06 -8.03
C ASP A 22 7.35 14.58 -9.45
N TYR A 23 8.28 15.52 -9.64
CA TYR A 23 8.65 16.01 -10.96
C TYR A 23 9.25 14.94 -11.89
N LEU A 24 9.86 13.89 -11.34
CA LEU A 24 10.45 12.81 -12.12
C LEU A 24 9.43 11.74 -12.54
N THR A 25 8.37 11.55 -11.75
CA THR A 25 7.53 10.34 -11.84
C THR A 25 6.07 10.58 -12.20
N LEU A 26 5.50 11.77 -11.94
CA LEU A 26 4.09 12.05 -12.23
C LEU A 26 3.86 13.30 -13.08
N THR A 27 3.18 13.07 -14.22
CA THR A 27 2.55 14.10 -15.03
C THR A 27 1.38 14.75 -14.27
N THR A 28 1.19 16.05 -14.45
CA THR A 28 0.03 16.77 -13.88
C THR A 28 -0.94 17.14 -14.99
N SER A 29 -2.20 16.70 -14.87
CA SER A 29 -3.26 17.01 -15.83
C SER A 29 -4.17 18.18 -15.41
N LYS A 30 -4.12 18.62 -14.14
CA LYS A 30 -5.00 19.67 -13.62
C LYS A 30 -4.43 21.08 -13.84
N LYS A 31 -5.22 21.97 -14.45
CA LYS A 31 -5.02 23.44 -14.53
C LYS A 31 -5.21 24.15 -13.18
N SER A 32 -4.56 23.69 -12.11
CA SER A 32 -4.65 24.37 -10.80
C SER A 32 -3.30 25.01 -10.47
N GLY A 33 -3.11 26.26 -10.92
CA GLY A 33 -2.03 27.18 -10.52
C GLY A 33 -0.59 26.79 -10.90
N ASN A 34 -0.29 25.50 -11.05
CA ASN A 34 1.01 24.96 -11.41
C ASN A 34 1.05 24.63 -12.90
N LYS A 35 2.19 24.90 -13.56
CA LYS A 35 2.42 24.58 -14.97
C LYS A 35 2.07 23.11 -15.23
N VAL A 36 1.21 22.86 -16.23
CA VAL A 36 0.81 21.51 -16.66
C VAL A 36 2.07 20.75 -17.09
N ARG A 37 2.32 19.59 -16.47
CA ARG A 37 3.46 18.72 -16.79
C ARG A 37 2.96 17.57 -17.66
N LEU A 38 3.12 17.73 -18.97
CA LEU A 38 2.66 16.75 -19.96
C LEU A 38 3.60 15.55 -20.15
N SER A 39 4.87 15.70 -19.76
CA SER A 39 5.88 14.65 -19.87
C SER A 39 6.86 14.74 -18.72
N VAL A 40 7.18 13.59 -18.14
CA VAL A 40 8.20 13.42 -17.10
C VAL A 40 9.14 12.26 -17.49
N PRO A 41 10.39 12.23 -16.99
CA PRO A 41 11.37 11.21 -17.38
C PRO A 41 10.93 9.76 -17.10
N HIS A 42 10.28 9.54 -15.96
CA HIS A 42 9.83 8.21 -15.52
C HIS A 42 8.33 8.19 -15.28
N ASP A 43 7.57 8.48 -16.34
CA ASP A 43 6.12 8.63 -16.26
C ASP A 43 5.41 7.33 -15.83
N LEU A 44 5.03 7.29 -14.55
CA LEU A 44 4.31 6.16 -13.96
C LEU A 44 2.92 6.02 -14.54
N LYS A 45 2.27 7.11 -14.93
CA LYS A 45 0.90 7.07 -15.49
C LYS A 45 0.93 6.51 -16.90
N LYS A 46 1.96 6.82 -17.68
CA LYS A 46 2.19 6.19 -18.99
C LYS A 46 2.49 4.69 -18.85
N ARG A 47 3.27 4.30 -17.84
CA ARG A 47 3.65 2.89 -17.62
C ARG A 47 2.51 2.04 -17.04
N TYR A 48 1.70 2.60 -16.14
CA TYR A 48 0.59 1.92 -15.49
C TYR A 48 -0.69 2.76 -15.64
N PRO A 49 -1.35 2.73 -16.81
CA PRO A 49 -2.48 3.60 -17.11
C PRO A 49 -3.71 3.36 -16.23
N HIS A 50 -3.85 2.15 -15.67
CA HIS A 50 -4.99 1.77 -14.83
C HIS A 50 -4.88 2.27 -13.38
N CYS A 51 -3.69 2.62 -12.90
CA CYS A 51 -3.51 3.16 -11.56
C CYS A 51 -3.90 4.64 -11.51
N SER A 52 -4.65 5.03 -10.49
CA SER A 52 -5.01 6.41 -10.22
C SER A 52 -3.81 7.24 -9.75
N TYR A 53 -3.94 8.57 -9.84
CA TYR A 53 -2.91 9.49 -9.36
C TYR A 53 -2.69 9.35 -7.85
N ASP A 54 -3.77 9.14 -7.09
CA ASP A 54 -3.73 9.00 -5.64
C ASP A 54 -3.01 7.70 -5.23
N GLU A 55 -3.23 6.59 -5.95
CA GLU A 55 -2.50 5.34 -5.73
C GLU A 55 -0.99 5.50 -5.96
N PHE A 56 -0.59 6.26 -6.99
CA PHE A 56 0.84 6.56 -7.18
C PHE A 56 1.41 7.44 -6.09
N GLN A 57 0.64 8.41 -5.58
CA GLN A 57 1.07 9.21 -4.44
C GLN A 57 1.28 8.33 -3.20
N GLU A 58 0.30 7.48 -2.87
CA GLU A 58 0.41 6.55 -1.74
C GLU A 58 1.56 5.55 -1.89
N CYS A 59 1.75 5.02 -3.10
CA CYS A 59 2.83 4.08 -3.39
C CYS A 59 4.20 4.73 -3.18
N ARG A 60 4.38 5.97 -3.66
CA ARG A 60 5.63 6.73 -3.45
C ARG A 60 5.86 7.05 -1.99
N ASP A 61 4.84 7.51 -1.28
CA ASP A 61 4.95 7.81 0.15
C ASP A 61 5.36 6.56 0.95
N LYS A 62 4.80 5.39 0.62
CA LYS A 62 5.20 4.10 1.20
C LYS A 62 6.64 3.74 0.85
N ALA A 63 7.05 3.90 -0.41
CA ALA A 63 8.41 3.59 -0.86
C ALA A 63 9.46 4.48 -0.15
N ILE A 64 9.19 5.78 -0.02
CA ILE A 64 10.04 6.71 0.72
C ILE A 64 10.14 6.29 2.18
N TRP A 65 9.00 5.99 2.80
CA TRP A 65 8.98 5.55 4.20
C TRP A 65 9.77 4.25 4.41
N MET A 66 9.66 3.27 3.51
CA MET A 66 10.44 2.04 3.57
C MET A 66 11.94 2.32 3.45
N TYR A 67 12.35 3.18 2.53
CA TYR A 67 13.75 3.59 2.38
C TYR A 67 14.29 4.31 3.62
N GLU A 68 13.53 5.26 4.17
CA GLU A 68 13.92 5.97 5.38
C GLU A 68 13.99 5.04 6.60
N SER A 69 13.05 4.11 6.72
CA SER A 69 13.07 3.07 7.75
C SER A 69 14.31 2.19 7.60
N TRP A 70 14.58 1.67 6.41
CA TRP A 70 15.77 0.86 6.14
C TRP A 70 17.06 1.60 6.49
N LYS A 71 17.15 2.89 6.14
CA LYS A 71 18.30 3.71 6.46
C LYS A 71 18.45 3.95 7.96
N ALA A 72 17.35 4.12 8.68
CA ALA A 72 17.36 4.21 10.14
C ALA A 72 17.90 2.91 10.76
N LEU A 73 17.47 1.75 10.24
CA LEU A 73 17.96 0.43 10.68
C LEU A 73 19.46 0.28 10.43
N GLN A 74 19.97 0.70 9.28
CA GLN A 74 21.41 0.63 8.98
C GLN A 74 22.30 1.43 9.95
N ARG A 75 21.75 2.48 10.60
CA ARG A 75 22.49 3.33 11.53
C ARG A 75 22.53 2.78 12.96
N THR A 76 21.75 1.74 13.26
CA THR A 76 21.58 1.18 14.59
C THR A 76 21.99 -0.29 14.61
N SER A 77 22.94 -0.64 15.49
CA SER A 77 23.55 -1.98 15.56
C SER A 77 22.74 -3.01 16.38
N THR A 78 21.61 -2.63 16.98
CA THR A 78 20.88 -3.48 17.93
C THR A 78 19.78 -4.31 17.26
N LYS A 79 19.88 -5.64 17.38
CA LYS A 79 18.95 -6.65 16.83
C LYS A 79 17.46 -6.40 17.15
N GLU A 80 17.16 -5.78 18.29
CA GLU A 80 15.78 -5.58 18.77
C GLU A 80 15.03 -4.48 18.02
N GLN A 81 15.73 -3.55 17.36
CA GLN A 81 15.11 -2.46 16.59
C GLN A 81 15.00 -2.74 15.09
N ASN A 82 15.48 -3.89 14.59
CA ASN A 82 15.43 -4.32 13.18
C ASN A 82 14.02 -4.63 12.63
N ARG A 83 12.96 -4.26 13.36
CA ARG A 83 11.59 -4.40 12.89
C ARG A 83 11.11 -3.04 12.36
N PRO A 84 10.67 -2.95 11.09
CA PRO A 84 10.10 -1.72 10.57
C PRO A 84 8.92 -1.29 11.45
N GLN A 85 9.06 -0.15 12.12
CA GLN A 85 8.01 0.36 13.00
C GLN A 85 6.87 0.96 12.16
N LEU A 86 5.84 0.17 11.89
CA LEU A 86 4.62 0.65 11.24
C LEU A 86 3.97 1.76 12.09
N ARG A 87 4.29 3.03 11.76
CA ARG A 87 3.73 4.21 12.46
C ARG A 87 2.25 4.44 12.14
N LYS A 88 1.76 3.91 11.02
CA LYS A 88 0.36 4.05 10.62
C LYS A 88 -0.45 2.91 11.21
N LYS A 89 -1.40 3.24 12.08
CA LYS A 89 -2.48 2.32 12.47
C LYS A 89 -3.19 1.90 11.19
N THR A 90 -3.32 0.59 10.97
CA THR A 90 -4.11 0.04 9.87
C THR A 90 -5.52 0.64 9.94
N PRO A 91 -5.99 1.35 8.90
CA PRO A 91 -7.30 1.98 8.92
C PRO A 91 -8.39 0.98 9.33
N ARG A 92 -9.25 1.34 10.30
CA ARG A 92 -10.35 0.46 10.73
C ARG A 92 -11.29 0.07 9.59
N THR A 93 -11.34 0.87 8.54
CA THR A 93 -12.10 0.63 7.30
C THR A 93 -11.61 -0.58 6.51
N LEU A 94 -10.37 -1.04 6.71
CA LEU A 94 -9.87 -2.27 6.09
C LEU A 94 -10.58 -3.51 6.64
N TYR A 95 -10.86 -3.53 7.94
CA TYR A 95 -11.45 -4.68 8.63
C TYR A 95 -12.95 -4.56 8.85
N ARG A 96 -13.46 -3.33 8.99
CA ARG A 96 -14.82 -3.08 9.50
C ARG A 96 -15.75 -2.61 8.39
N GLY A 97 -16.43 -3.55 7.76
CA GLY A 97 -17.72 -3.29 7.14
C GLY A 97 -18.77 -4.17 7.79
N LYS A 98 -19.68 -3.61 8.61
CA LYS A 98 -20.89 -4.30 9.12
C LYS A 98 -21.74 -4.94 8.00
N ASN A 99 -21.48 -4.57 6.74
CA ASN A 99 -22.19 -5.02 5.55
C ASN A 99 -21.25 -5.75 4.55
N GLY A 100 -20.16 -6.38 5.02
CA GLY A 100 -19.24 -7.15 4.15
C GLY A 100 -18.40 -6.32 3.17
N ARG A 101 -18.24 -5.01 3.43
CA ARG A 101 -17.50 -4.08 2.54
C ARG A 101 -16.01 -3.91 2.86
N GLY A 102 -15.54 -4.51 3.96
CA GLY A 102 -14.13 -4.45 4.36
C GLY A 102 -13.24 -5.11 3.32
N THR A 103 -12.05 -4.56 3.10
CA THR A 103 -11.07 -5.11 2.16
C THR A 103 -10.41 -6.37 2.68
N VAL A 104 -10.38 -6.56 4.00
CA VAL A 104 -9.80 -7.71 4.68
C VAL A 104 -10.83 -8.27 5.66
N GLN A 105 -11.17 -9.54 5.52
CA GLN A 105 -12.08 -10.24 6.44
C GLN A 105 -11.46 -11.57 6.86
N VAL A 106 -11.68 -11.96 8.10
CA VAL A 106 -11.28 -13.29 8.59
C VAL A 106 -12.56 -14.02 8.93
N HIS A 107 -12.77 -15.19 8.32
CA HIS A 107 -13.91 -16.05 8.64
C HIS A 107 -13.44 -17.40 9.17
N TYR A 108 -14.24 -17.94 10.09
CA TYR A 108 -14.06 -19.26 10.65
C TYR A 108 -15.15 -20.17 10.11
N ASP A 109 -14.74 -21.30 9.55
CA ASP A 109 -15.60 -22.36 9.02
C ASP A 109 -15.15 -23.70 9.66
N PRO A 110 -15.85 -24.17 10.72
CA PRO A 110 -15.45 -25.37 11.43
C PRO A 110 -15.57 -26.65 10.60
N ASP A 111 -16.43 -26.65 9.58
CA ASP A 111 -16.80 -27.85 8.80
C ASP A 111 -15.88 -28.03 7.58
N ASN A 112 -15.04 -27.03 7.29
CA ASN A 112 -14.11 -27.07 6.17
C ASN A 112 -12.91 -27.97 6.47
N THR A 113 -12.70 -28.97 5.60
CA THR A 113 -11.62 -29.96 5.73
C THR A 113 -10.24 -29.43 5.35
N THR A 114 -10.16 -28.32 4.60
CA THR A 114 -8.89 -27.76 4.09
C THR A 114 -8.27 -26.78 5.07
N ALA A 115 -9.05 -25.83 5.57
CA ALA A 115 -8.64 -24.88 6.59
C ALA A 115 -9.88 -24.41 7.33
N LYS A 116 -9.82 -24.27 8.66
CA LYS A 116 -10.95 -23.74 9.42
C LYS A 116 -10.96 -22.22 9.49
N LEU A 117 -9.83 -21.58 9.21
CA LEU A 117 -9.69 -20.12 9.24
C LEU A 117 -9.27 -19.65 7.86
N TRP A 118 -9.92 -18.60 7.38
CA TRP A 118 -9.71 -18.08 6.05
C TRP A 118 -9.57 -16.57 6.07
N LEU A 119 -8.56 -16.08 5.36
CA LEU A 119 -8.37 -14.68 5.08
C LEU A 119 -9.00 -14.35 3.73
N MET A 120 -10.02 -13.50 3.74
CA MET A 120 -10.64 -12.95 2.54
C MET A 120 -10.07 -11.58 2.25
N LEU A 121 -9.52 -11.41 1.05
CA LEU A 121 -9.03 -10.14 0.53
C LEU A 121 -9.93 -9.71 -0.62
N ARG A 122 -10.56 -8.54 -0.49
CA ARG A 122 -11.39 -7.98 -1.55
C ARG A 122 -10.52 -7.57 -2.73
N ASP A 123 -10.87 -8.07 -3.90
CA ASP A 123 -10.23 -7.69 -5.15
C ASP A 123 -10.79 -6.34 -5.61
N SER A 124 -9.95 -5.31 -5.52
CA SER A 124 -10.31 -3.94 -5.90
C SER A 124 -10.03 -3.62 -7.37
N LEU A 125 -9.34 -4.50 -8.11
CA LEU A 125 -8.78 -4.16 -9.42
C LEU A 125 -9.74 -4.46 -10.59
N ASP A 126 -10.57 -5.52 -10.53
CA ASP A 126 -11.31 -6.00 -11.72
C ASP A 126 -12.81 -5.69 -11.80
N THR A 127 -13.46 -5.35 -10.69
CA THR A 127 -14.93 -5.12 -10.67
C THR A 127 -15.49 -4.14 -11.68
N LYS A 128 -14.81 -3.01 -11.90
CA LYS A 128 -15.34 -1.94 -12.76
C LYS A 128 -15.23 -2.30 -14.24
N ARG A 129 -14.32 -3.22 -14.59
CA ARG A 129 -14.09 -3.68 -15.97
C ARG A 129 -15.15 -4.69 -16.41
N ASP A 130 -15.61 -5.53 -15.48
CA ASP A 130 -16.63 -6.55 -15.72
C ASP A 130 -18.08 -6.06 -15.59
N GLY A 131 -18.31 -4.78 -15.27
CA GLY A 131 -19.65 -4.25 -15.00
C GLY A 131 -20.32 -4.85 -13.75
N LYS A 132 -19.55 -5.56 -12.90
CA LYS A 132 -20.08 -6.21 -11.70
C LYS A 132 -20.27 -5.19 -10.57
N ARG A 133 -21.44 -5.22 -9.94
CA ARG A 133 -21.78 -4.37 -8.79
C ARG A 133 -21.02 -4.76 -7.51
N ASN A 134 -20.62 -6.03 -7.41
CA ASN A 134 -20.00 -6.61 -6.21
C ASN A 134 -18.56 -7.04 -6.50
N HIS A 135 -17.67 -6.81 -5.53
CA HIS A 135 -16.27 -7.23 -5.58
C HIS A 135 -16.10 -8.74 -5.38
N SER A 136 -15.23 -9.34 -6.20
CA SER A 136 -14.65 -10.66 -5.95
C SER A 136 -13.77 -10.61 -4.69
N HIS A 137 -13.59 -11.77 -4.07
CA HIS A 137 -12.68 -11.93 -2.94
C HIS A 137 -11.71 -13.05 -3.23
N LEU A 138 -10.44 -12.83 -2.90
CA LEU A 138 -9.41 -13.86 -2.84
C LEU A 138 -9.45 -14.50 -1.45
N HIS A 139 -9.63 -15.82 -1.42
CA HIS A 139 -9.65 -16.60 -0.19
C HIS A 139 -8.29 -17.27 0.00
N LEU A 140 -7.63 -16.97 1.12
CA LEU A 140 -6.35 -17.56 1.51
C LEU A 140 -6.56 -18.43 2.75
N PRO A 141 -6.27 -19.74 2.69
CA PRO A 141 -6.36 -20.59 3.88
C PRO A 141 -5.29 -20.18 4.88
N LEU A 142 -5.69 -20.00 6.14
CA LEU A 142 -4.77 -19.73 7.23
C LEU A 142 -4.53 -21.02 8.02
N ALA A 143 -3.25 -21.40 8.18
CA ALA A 143 -2.87 -22.53 9.00
C ALA A 143 -3.09 -22.20 10.49
N TYR A 144 -3.62 -23.16 11.23
CA TYR A 144 -3.65 -23.08 12.69
C TYR A 144 -2.24 -23.26 13.23
N SER A 145 -1.80 -22.33 14.06
CA SER A 145 -0.73 -22.63 15.01
C SER A 145 -1.32 -23.46 16.16
N PRO A 146 -0.56 -24.40 16.76
CA PRO A 146 -1.01 -25.20 17.92
C PRO A 146 -1.57 -24.37 19.09
N TYR A 147 -1.21 -23.10 19.17
CA TYR A 147 -1.75 -22.15 20.14
C TYR A 147 -3.24 -21.84 19.92
N HIS A 148 -3.67 -21.75 18.67
CA HIS A 148 -5.04 -21.40 18.26
C HIS A 148 -5.98 -22.61 18.23
N GLU A 149 -5.45 -23.83 18.31
CA GLU A 149 -6.25 -25.04 18.53
C GLU A 149 -6.79 -25.10 19.96
N LYS A 150 -5.99 -24.65 20.93
CA LYS A 150 -6.36 -24.62 22.36
C LYS A 150 -7.15 -23.38 22.75
N ASN A 151 -6.96 -22.28 22.03
CA ASN A 151 -7.65 -21.00 22.26
C ASN A 151 -8.35 -20.57 20.96
N PRO A 152 -9.60 -21.02 20.73
CA PRO A 152 -10.33 -20.61 19.53
C PRO A 152 -10.50 -19.09 19.51
N ILE A 153 -10.13 -18.47 18.39
CA ILE A 153 -10.30 -17.03 18.20
C ILE A 153 -11.80 -16.74 18.10
N VAL A 154 -12.36 -16.11 19.14
CA VAL A 154 -13.73 -15.56 19.08
C VAL A 154 -13.66 -14.24 18.33
N ILE A 155 -14.07 -14.24 17.06
CA ILE A 155 -14.23 -13.03 16.26
C ILE A 155 -15.64 -12.50 16.55
N ILE A 156 -15.76 -11.44 17.36
CA ILE A 156 -17.01 -10.70 17.63
C ILE A 156 -17.19 -9.60 16.57
#